data_AF-A0A1G3RKL1-F1
#
_entry.id   AF-A0A1G3RKL1-F1
#
_cell.length_a   1.000
_cell.length_b   1.000
_cell.length_c   1.000
_cell.angle_alpha   90.00
_cell.angle_beta   90.00
_cell.angle_gamma   90.00
#
_symmetry.space_group_name_H-M   'P 1'
#
loop_
_entity.id
_entity.type
_entity.pdbx_description
1 polymer ?
#
loop_
_entity_poly.entity_id
_entity_poly.type
_entity_poly.pdbx_seq_one_letter_code
_entity_poly.pdbx_strand_id
1 'polypeptide(L)'
;MNKATEALVFPGMFPGAKLMLPEFSIGSSRFDFMIVDSAGLRHLVEVKSCSLVEHGVAMFPDAPSLRASRHLGELARLAGQGYQCHVLFMIAHGHSQRLVPNIHTDPAFAVALSLAADFIDIRAAEIRLDERGRATLARDEVPVDLSYSSLAGQTSPQNQEGQALAPGLSDTSRHQYGGLAGGFRKEPGVRTGKGHTLHR
;
A
#
# COMPACT_ATOMS: atom_id res chain seq x y z
N MET A 1 15.11 4.41 -13.91
CA MET A 1 14.81 3.33 -12.96
C MET A 1 13.94 2.25 -13.59
N ASN A 2 12.76 2.58 -14.13
CA ASN A 2 11.80 1.63 -14.72
C ASN A 2 12.42 0.60 -15.69
N LYS A 3 13.28 1.01 -16.62
CA LYS A 3 14.01 0.09 -17.52
C LYS A 3 14.89 -0.92 -16.78
N ALA A 4 15.58 -0.49 -15.72
CA ALA A 4 16.41 -1.39 -14.92
C ALA A 4 15.53 -2.35 -14.10
N THR A 5 14.43 -1.86 -13.54
CA THR A 5 13.44 -2.70 -12.85
C THR A 5 12.89 -3.81 -13.75
N GLU A 6 12.45 -3.44 -14.95
CA GLU A 6 11.95 -4.37 -15.97
C GLU A 6 12.99 -5.42 -16.36
N ALA A 7 14.23 -5.01 -16.59
CA ALA A 7 15.28 -5.92 -17.03
C ALA A 7 15.87 -6.80 -15.91
N LEU A 8 15.90 -6.30 -14.66
CA LEU A 8 16.68 -6.92 -13.59
C LEU A 8 15.82 -7.57 -12.52
N VAL A 9 14.65 -6.99 -12.19
CA VAL A 9 13.83 -7.44 -11.05
C VAL A 9 12.62 -8.23 -11.52
N PHE A 10 11.91 -7.75 -12.53
CA PHE A 10 10.68 -8.38 -13.01
C PHE A 10 10.84 -9.81 -13.55
N PRO A 11 11.97 -10.24 -14.14
CA PRO A 11 12.14 -11.64 -14.53
C PRO A 11 12.06 -12.61 -13.35
N GLY A 12 12.54 -12.21 -12.17
CA GLY A 12 12.44 -12.99 -10.94
C GLY A 12 11.09 -12.82 -10.23
N MET A 13 10.52 -11.62 -10.25
CA MET A 13 9.27 -11.31 -9.55
C MET A 13 8.02 -11.81 -10.30
N PHE A 14 8.05 -11.81 -11.64
CA PHE A 14 6.93 -12.20 -12.50
C PHE A 14 7.40 -13.18 -13.60
N PRO A 15 7.89 -14.38 -13.22
CA PRO A 15 8.41 -15.34 -14.17
C PRO A 15 7.32 -15.78 -15.15
N GLY A 16 7.62 -15.65 -16.45
CA GLY A 16 6.67 -16.00 -17.51
C GLY A 16 5.47 -15.05 -17.63
N ALA A 17 5.63 -13.79 -17.21
CA ALA A 17 4.61 -12.75 -17.41
C ALA A 17 4.12 -12.74 -18.87
N LYS A 18 2.79 -12.70 -19.03
CA LYS A 18 2.11 -12.74 -20.34
C LYS A 18 2.01 -11.37 -20.99
N LEU A 19 1.94 -10.31 -20.18
CA LEU A 19 1.81 -8.93 -20.63
C LEU A 19 2.46 -7.99 -19.64
N MET A 20 3.10 -6.93 -20.15
CA MET A 20 3.61 -5.83 -19.36
C MET A 20 3.29 -4.51 -20.07
N LEU A 21 2.58 -3.63 -19.38
CA LEU A 21 2.21 -2.30 -19.86
C LEU A 21 2.85 -1.25 -18.95
N PRO A 22 3.89 -0.51 -19.42
CA PRO A 22 4.44 0.61 -18.68
C PRO A 22 3.48 1.82 -18.70
N GLU A 23 3.62 2.71 -17.72
CA GLU A 23 2.87 3.96 -17.58
C GLU A 23 1.33 3.75 -17.61
N PHE A 24 0.87 2.67 -16.99
CA PHE A 24 -0.53 2.25 -17.03
C PHE A 24 -1.42 3.21 -16.21
N SER A 25 -2.49 3.69 -16.85
CA SER A 25 -3.44 4.60 -16.22
C SER A 25 -4.74 3.90 -15.84
N ILE A 26 -5.24 4.14 -14.63
CA ILE A 26 -6.53 3.66 -14.16
C ILE A 26 -7.16 4.69 -13.22
N GLY A 27 -8.38 5.12 -13.54
CA GLY A 27 -9.00 6.27 -12.87
C GLY A 27 -8.17 7.54 -13.10
N SER A 28 -7.84 8.24 -12.02
CA SER A 28 -6.99 9.45 -12.02
C SER A 28 -5.49 9.16 -11.88
N SER A 29 -5.11 7.90 -11.75
CA SER A 29 -3.77 7.49 -11.36
C SER A 29 -3.00 6.93 -12.54
N ARG A 30 -1.69 7.14 -12.54
CA ARG A 30 -0.76 6.50 -13.47
C ARG A 30 0.32 5.78 -12.68
N PHE A 31 0.30 4.46 -12.74
CA PHE A 31 1.27 3.57 -12.13
C PHE A 31 2.40 3.26 -13.12
N ASP A 32 3.58 2.93 -12.61
CA ASP A 32 4.73 2.64 -13.47
C ASP A 32 4.48 1.42 -14.36
N PHE A 33 3.78 0.38 -13.85
CA PHE A 33 3.47 -0.81 -14.63
C PHE A 33 2.13 -1.46 -14.27
N MET A 34 1.49 -2.06 -15.28
CA MET A 34 0.53 -3.16 -15.12
C MET A 34 1.09 -4.42 -15.75
N ILE A 35 1.12 -5.52 -15.01
CA ILE A 35 1.67 -6.80 -15.43
C ILE A 35 0.59 -7.87 -15.33
N VAL A 36 0.47 -8.72 -16.34
CA VAL A 36 -0.32 -9.95 -16.26
C VAL A 36 0.63 -11.11 -16.08
N ASP A 37 0.54 -11.80 -14.96
CA ASP A 37 1.41 -12.94 -14.67
C ASP A 37 1.05 -14.19 -15.48
N SER A 38 1.80 -15.28 -15.27
CA SER A 38 1.56 -16.56 -15.94
C SER A 38 0.22 -17.21 -15.54
N ALA A 39 -0.34 -16.88 -14.38
CA ALA A 39 -1.65 -17.33 -13.92
C ALA A 39 -2.81 -16.46 -14.46
N GLY A 40 -2.52 -15.29 -15.03
CA GLY A 40 -3.52 -14.33 -15.51
C GLY A 40 -3.95 -13.29 -14.46
N LEU A 41 -3.28 -13.22 -13.31
CA LEU A 41 -3.49 -12.18 -12.31
C LEU A 41 -2.92 -10.85 -12.79
N ARG A 42 -3.60 -9.76 -12.44
CA ARG A 42 -3.21 -8.40 -12.80
C ARG A 42 -2.48 -7.74 -11.64
N HIS A 43 -1.23 -7.39 -11.87
CA HIS A 43 -0.35 -6.73 -10.92
C HIS A 43 -0.23 -5.26 -11.27
N LEU A 44 -0.39 -4.37 -10.29
CA LEU A 44 -0.03 -2.95 -10.41
C LEU A 44 1.23 -2.71 -9.60
N VAL A 45 2.26 -2.15 -10.25
CA VAL A 45 3.56 -1.91 -9.62
C VAL A 45 3.88 -0.43 -9.70
N GLU A 46 4.14 0.17 -8.54
CA GLU A 46 4.73 1.50 -8.42
C GLU A 46 6.21 1.36 -8.01
N VAL A 47 7.11 1.99 -8.75
CA VAL A 47 8.56 1.94 -8.53
C VAL A 47 9.01 3.23 -7.86
N LYS A 48 9.73 3.11 -6.75
CA LYS A 48 10.30 4.26 -6.02
C LYS A 48 11.83 4.18 -6.07
N SER A 49 12.48 5.25 -6.51
CA SER A 49 13.93 5.35 -6.45
C SER A 49 14.35 5.75 -5.04
N CYS A 50 15.24 4.98 -4.41
CA CYS A 50 15.80 5.27 -3.10
C CYS A 50 17.31 5.47 -3.23
N SER A 51 17.76 6.69 -3.02
CA SER A 51 19.18 7.11 -3.08
C SER A 51 19.76 7.40 -1.70
N LEU A 52 18.91 7.75 -0.72
CA LEU A 52 19.34 8.05 0.64
C LEU A 52 19.68 6.75 1.38
N VAL A 53 20.98 6.54 1.61
CA VAL A 53 21.49 5.41 2.39
C VAL A 53 22.53 5.93 3.38
N GLU A 54 22.29 5.71 4.67
CA GLU A 54 23.20 6.10 5.75
C GLU A 54 23.45 4.93 6.68
N HIS A 55 24.72 4.67 7.01
CA HIS A 55 25.12 3.61 7.94
C HIS A 55 24.49 2.24 7.62
N GLY A 56 24.34 1.91 6.32
CA GLY A 56 23.74 0.65 5.86
C GLY A 56 22.20 0.61 5.93
N VAL A 57 21.53 1.74 6.15
CA VAL A 57 20.07 1.86 6.18
C VAL A 57 19.60 2.72 5.01
N ALA A 58 18.83 2.13 4.11
CA ALA A 58 18.15 2.87 3.05
C ALA A 58 16.89 3.55 3.60
N MET A 59 16.64 4.79 3.18
CA MET A 59 15.55 5.61 3.71
C MET A 59 14.78 6.25 2.56
N PHE A 60 13.44 6.18 2.61
CA PHE A 60 12.58 6.82 1.61
C PHE A 60 11.35 7.49 2.26
N PRO A 61 10.97 8.71 1.83
CA PRO A 61 11.60 9.52 0.79
C PRO A 61 12.77 10.36 1.31
N ASP A 62 13.52 10.97 0.40
CA ASP A 62 14.57 11.97 0.69
C ASP A 62 14.01 13.41 0.71
N ALA A 63 12.84 13.64 0.10
CA ALA A 63 12.04 14.87 0.23
C ALA A 63 10.53 14.56 0.36
N PRO A 64 9.72 15.43 1.00
CA PRO A 64 8.28 15.22 1.12
C PRO A 64 7.58 15.00 -0.23
N SER A 65 6.69 14.01 -0.32
CA SER A 65 6.02 13.64 -1.57
C SER A 65 4.56 13.25 -1.38
N LEU A 66 3.67 14.25 -1.49
CA LEU A 66 2.21 14.05 -1.50
C LEU A 66 1.74 13.09 -2.61
N ARG A 67 2.48 12.99 -3.72
CA ARG A 67 2.17 12.05 -4.79
C ARG A 67 2.43 10.61 -4.36
N ALA A 68 3.56 10.35 -3.69
CA ALA A 68 3.91 9.02 -3.24
C ALA A 68 2.88 8.47 -2.23
N SER A 69 2.49 9.29 -1.23
CA SER A 69 1.49 8.88 -0.24
C SER A 69 0.11 8.63 -0.85
N ARG A 70 -0.31 9.45 -1.84
CA ARG A 70 -1.57 9.24 -2.56
C ARG A 70 -1.58 7.92 -3.34
N HIS A 71 -0.50 7.62 -4.06
CA HIS A 71 -0.40 6.37 -4.82
C HIS A 71 -0.48 5.13 -3.92
N LEU A 72 0.04 5.17 -2.68
CA LEU A 72 -0.09 4.06 -1.73
C LEU A 72 -1.56 3.79 -1.35
N GLY A 73 -2.33 4.84 -1.06
CA GLY A 73 -3.76 4.71 -0.77
C GLY A 73 -4.55 4.20 -1.98
N GLU A 74 -4.18 4.62 -3.18
CA GLU A 74 -4.81 4.16 -4.43
C GLU A 74 -4.49 2.69 -4.71
N LEU A 75 -3.25 2.24 -4.49
CA LEU A 75 -2.88 0.83 -4.57
C LEU A 75 -3.66 -0.01 -3.57
N ALA A 76 -3.74 0.39 -2.30
CA ALA A 76 -4.51 -0.33 -1.29
C ALA A 76 -6.00 -0.45 -1.67
N ARG A 77 -6.59 0.61 -2.23
CA ARG A 77 -7.96 0.58 -2.74
C ARG A 77 -8.12 -0.39 -3.92
N LEU A 78 -7.16 -0.40 -4.85
CA LEU A 78 -7.18 -1.26 -6.04
C LEU A 78 -6.94 -2.73 -5.70
N ALA A 79 -6.21 -3.02 -4.62
CA ALA A 79 -6.09 -4.38 -4.09
C ALA A 79 -7.47 -4.99 -3.78
N GLY A 80 -8.35 -4.20 -3.14
CA GLY A 80 -9.75 -4.59 -2.90
C GLY A 80 -10.61 -4.76 -4.15
N GLN A 81 -10.09 -4.42 -5.35
CA GLN A 81 -10.76 -4.58 -6.64
C GLN A 81 -10.17 -5.74 -7.46
N GLY A 82 -9.38 -6.61 -6.82
CA GLY A 82 -8.82 -7.82 -7.43
C GLY A 82 -7.50 -7.60 -8.17
N TYR A 83 -6.84 -6.46 -7.98
CA TYR A 83 -5.46 -6.28 -8.41
C TYR A 83 -4.50 -6.80 -7.34
N GLN A 84 -3.37 -7.35 -7.77
CA GLN A 84 -2.22 -7.58 -6.90
C GLN A 84 -1.39 -6.29 -6.91
N CYS A 85 -1.22 -5.63 -5.77
CA CYS A 85 -0.62 -4.30 -5.73
C CYS A 85 0.75 -4.36 -5.08
N HIS A 86 1.72 -3.68 -5.70
CA HIS A 86 3.10 -3.67 -5.25
C HIS A 86 3.65 -2.26 -5.21
N VAL A 87 4.45 -1.97 -4.18
CA VAL A 87 5.41 -0.87 -4.22
C VAL A 87 6.82 -1.45 -4.15
N LEU A 88 7.66 -1.09 -5.11
CA LEU A 88 9.02 -1.58 -5.25
C LEU A 88 10.02 -0.43 -5.08
N PHE A 89 10.80 -0.46 -4.02
CA PHE A 89 11.90 0.46 -3.79
C PHE A 89 13.17 -0.05 -4.47
N MET A 90 13.73 0.76 -5.35
CA MET A 90 14.99 0.49 -6.04
C MET A 90 16.10 1.30 -5.37
N ILE A 91 16.95 0.61 -4.61
CA ILE A 91 18.09 1.17 -3.89
C ILE A 91 19.27 1.23 -4.84
N ALA A 92 19.74 2.43 -5.18
CA ALA A 92 20.69 2.62 -6.28
C ALA A 92 22.16 2.32 -5.91
N HIS A 93 22.49 2.30 -4.62
CA HIS A 93 23.85 2.06 -4.10
C HIS A 93 23.81 1.90 -2.56
N GLY A 94 24.97 1.67 -1.94
CA GLY A 94 25.18 1.88 -0.50
C GLY A 94 25.18 0.63 0.38
N HIS A 95 25.04 -0.57 -0.19
CA HIS A 95 25.05 -1.85 0.55
C HIS A 95 24.09 -1.82 1.74
N SER A 96 22.82 -1.62 1.42
CA SER A 96 21.76 -1.50 2.42
C SER A 96 21.46 -2.86 3.06
N GLN A 97 21.41 -2.87 4.39
CA GLN A 97 21.00 -4.04 5.16
C GLN A 97 19.48 -4.12 5.27
N ARG A 98 18.83 -2.95 5.33
CA ARG A 98 17.37 -2.79 5.35
C ARG A 98 16.95 -1.45 4.76
N LEU A 99 15.68 -1.35 4.41
CA LEU A 99 14.99 -0.12 4.07
C LEU A 99 14.00 0.25 5.18
N VAL A 100 13.93 1.53 5.54
CA VAL A 100 12.91 2.08 6.44
C VAL A 100 12.21 3.28 5.79
N PRO A 101 10.92 3.52 6.08
CA PRO A 101 10.30 4.78 5.71
C PRO A 101 10.95 5.94 6.50
N ASN A 102 11.31 7.00 5.81
CA ASN A 102 11.96 8.16 6.40
C ASN A 102 10.94 9.07 7.09
N ILE A 103 10.62 8.75 8.34
CA ILE A 103 9.66 9.49 9.15
C ILE A 103 10.09 10.94 9.40
N HIS A 104 11.39 11.23 9.44
CA HIS A 104 11.88 12.59 9.68
C HIS A 104 11.62 13.51 8.49
N THR A 105 11.70 12.97 7.28
CA THR A 105 11.45 13.73 6.05
C THR A 105 9.97 13.81 5.72
N ASP A 106 9.23 12.69 5.78
CA ASP A 106 7.81 12.66 5.44
C ASP A 106 7.04 11.69 6.37
N PRO A 107 6.57 12.18 7.54
CA PRO A 107 5.77 11.39 8.45
C PRO A 107 4.48 10.86 7.81
N ALA A 108 3.88 11.64 6.92
CA ALA A 108 2.63 11.27 6.26
C ALA A 108 2.84 10.09 5.30
N PHE A 109 3.95 10.06 4.57
CA PHE A 109 4.35 8.90 3.77
C PHE A 109 4.59 7.66 4.64
N ALA A 110 5.32 7.79 5.75
CA ALA A 110 5.59 6.67 6.64
C ALA A 110 4.29 6.03 7.19
N VAL A 111 3.34 6.87 7.60
CA VAL A 111 2.01 6.43 8.03
C VAL A 111 1.25 5.78 6.87
N ALA A 112 1.21 6.41 5.69
CA ALA A 112 0.52 5.87 4.52
C ALA A 112 1.07 4.50 4.09
N LEU A 113 2.40 4.31 4.13
CA LEU A 113 3.03 3.03 3.81
C LEU A 113 2.66 1.95 4.81
N SER A 114 2.61 2.28 6.10
CA SER A 114 2.21 1.35 7.16
C SER A 114 0.75 0.93 7.02
N LEU A 115 -0.14 1.88 6.74
CA LEU A 115 -1.57 1.60 6.54
C LEU A 115 -1.82 0.76 5.27
N ALA A 116 -0.98 0.92 4.24
CA ALA A 116 -1.11 0.15 3.01
C ALA A 116 -0.51 -1.27 3.11
N ALA A 117 0.35 -1.54 4.11
CA ALA A 117 1.13 -2.77 4.20
C ALA A 117 0.30 -4.07 4.27
N ASP A 118 -0.93 -3.99 4.81
CA ASP A 118 -1.84 -5.15 4.86
C ASP A 118 -2.51 -5.45 3.50
N PHE A 119 -2.44 -4.52 2.54
CA PHE A 119 -3.15 -4.59 1.27
C PHE A 119 -2.22 -4.70 0.06
N ILE A 120 -0.95 -4.31 0.21
CA ILE A 120 0.02 -4.26 -0.88
C ILE A 120 1.28 -5.00 -0.49
N ASP A 121 1.95 -5.58 -1.48
CA ASP A 121 3.27 -6.18 -1.32
C ASP A 121 4.35 -5.09 -1.39
N ILE A 122 5.12 -4.95 -0.31
CA ILE A 122 6.16 -3.93 -0.16
C ILE A 122 7.51 -4.60 -0.33
N ARG A 123 8.23 -4.23 -1.39
CA ARG A 123 9.54 -4.81 -1.71
C ARG A 123 10.61 -3.76 -1.85
N ALA A 124 11.85 -4.16 -1.59
CA ALA A 124 13.02 -3.38 -1.93
C ALA A 124 14.06 -4.27 -2.61
N ALA A 125 14.69 -3.75 -3.66
CA ALA A 125 15.78 -4.39 -4.37
C ALA A 125 16.97 -3.43 -4.46
N GLU A 126 18.18 -3.96 -4.41
CA GLU A 126 19.40 -3.18 -4.55
C GLU A 126 20.02 -3.42 -5.93
N ILE A 127 20.33 -2.34 -6.62
CA ILE A 127 21.12 -2.36 -7.86
C ILE A 127 22.48 -1.72 -7.62
N ARG A 128 23.45 -2.10 -8.45
CA ARG A 128 24.73 -1.41 -8.57
C ARG A 128 24.85 -0.80 -9.95
N LEU A 129 25.30 0.45 -9.98
CA LEU A 129 25.65 1.15 -11.21
C LEU A 129 27.18 1.13 -11.36
N ASP A 130 27.67 0.73 -12.53
CA ASP A 130 29.08 0.91 -12.87
C ASP A 130 29.36 2.33 -13.40
N GLU A 131 30.64 2.66 -13.61
CA GLU A 131 31.10 3.97 -14.13
C GLU A 131 30.53 4.31 -15.52
N ARG A 132 30.00 3.32 -16.24
CA ARG A 132 29.36 3.50 -17.56
C ARG A 132 27.84 3.61 -17.46
N GLY A 133 27.31 3.67 -16.24
CA GLY A 133 25.87 3.75 -15.96
C GLY A 133 25.12 2.44 -16.18
N ARG A 134 25.81 1.30 -16.30
CA ARG A 134 25.14 -0.01 -16.42
C ARG A 134 24.68 -0.48 -15.06
N ALA A 135 23.41 -0.84 -14.97
CA ALA A 135 22.81 -1.39 -13.76
C ALA A 135 22.96 -2.92 -13.72
N THR A 136 23.29 -3.44 -12.55
CA THR A 136 23.28 -4.87 -12.22
C THR A 136 22.48 -5.08 -10.95
N LEU A 137 21.76 -6.20 -10.86
CA LEU A 137 21.07 -6.57 -9.63
C LEU A 137 22.10 -7.03 -8.59
N ALA A 138 22.17 -6.33 -7.46
CA ALA A 138 23.03 -6.70 -6.35
C ALA A 138 22.28 -7.57 -5.34
N ARG A 139 21.02 -7.24 -5.07
CA ARG A 139 20.10 -8.01 -4.24
C ARG A 139 18.69 -7.87 -4.79
N ASP A 140 18.03 -9.00 -4.99
CA ASP A 140 16.61 -9.08 -5.36
C ASP A 140 15.68 -8.72 -4.20
N GLU A 141 16.13 -8.92 -2.96
CA GLU A 141 15.36 -8.60 -1.76
C GLU A 141 16.22 -7.93 -0.69
N VAL A 142 15.81 -6.74 -0.27
CA VAL A 142 16.30 -5.99 0.90
C VAL A 142 15.16 -5.91 1.92
N PRO A 143 15.36 -6.35 3.17
CA PRO A 143 14.33 -6.29 4.20
C PRO A 143 13.75 -4.88 4.36
N VAL A 144 12.41 -4.78 4.41
CA VAL A 144 11.71 -3.53 4.69
C VAL A 144 11.22 -3.56 6.14
N ASP A 145 11.67 -2.60 6.94
CA ASP A 145 11.33 -2.47 8.35
C ASP A 145 10.34 -1.31 8.56
N LEU A 146 9.12 -1.67 8.93
CA LEU A 146 8.00 -0.76 9.19
C LEU A 146 7.69 -0.58 10.69
N SER A 147 8.56 -1.08 11.58
CA SER A 147 8.31 -1.10 13.02
C SER A 147 8.00 0.29 13.59
N TYR A 148 8.78 1.30 13.22
CA TYR A 148 8.61 2.67 13.73
C TYR A 148 7.41 3.41 13.14
N SER A 149 7.04 3.13 11.91
CA SER A 149 5.93 3.81 11.24
C SER A 149 4.56 3.29 11.69
N SER A 150 4.50 2.02 12.12
CA SER A 150 3.33 1.46 12.78
C SER A 150 2.96 2.17 14.09
N LEU A 151 3.97 2.60 14.87
CA LEU A 151 3.78 3.37 16.10
C LEU A 151 3.25 4.78 15.83
N ALA A 152 3.73 5.44 14.77
CA ALA A 152 3.27 6.77 14.39
C ALA A 152 1.78 6.77 14.00
N GLY A 153 1.30 5.72 13.32
CA GLY A 153 -0.11 5.57 12.95
C GLY A 153 -1.05 5.43 14.17
N GLN A 154 -0.56 4.87 15.27
CA GLN A 154 -1.34 4.71 16.51
C GLN A 154 -1.48 6.01 17.31
N THR A 155 -0.56 6.97 17.11
CA THR A 155 -0.54 8.25 17.83
C THR A 155 -1.34 9.39 17.18
N SER A 156 -1.97 9.15 16.02
CA SER A 156 -2.80 10.18 15.37
C SER A 156 -4.03 10.53 16.23
N PRO A 157 -4.34 11.83 16.47
CA PRO A 157 -5.43 12.24 17.37
C PRO A 157 -6.83 11.74 16.96
N GLN A 158 -7.01 11.31 15.72
CA GLN A 158 -8.26 10.68 15.25
C GLN A 158 -8.53 9.29 15.85
N ASN A 159 -7.53 8.65 16.46
CA ASN A 159 -7.69 7.33 17.11
C ASN A 159 -7.88 7.42 18.63
N GLN A 160 -7.91 8.63 19.22
CA GLN A 160 -8.03 8.83 20.67
C GLN A 160 -9.48 9.07 21.16
N GLU A 161 -10.48 9.14 20.28
CA GLU A 161 -11.88 9.33 20.69
C GLU A 161 -12.57 8.04 21.21
N GLY A 162 -11.85 6.90 21.23
CA GLY A 162 -12.38 5.62 21.71
C GLY A 162 -12.09 5.24 23.17
N GLN A 163 -11.32 6.04 23.92
CA GLN A 163 -10.96 5.75 25.32
C GLN A 163 -11.37 6.88 26.26
N ALA A 164 -12.68 7.16 26.33
CA ALA A 164 -13.22 7.84 27.49
C ALA A 164 -13.24 6.85 28.68
N LEU A 165 -12.47 7.18 29.72
CA LEU A 165 -12.53 6.54 31.04
C LEU A 165 -13.99 6.45 31.49
N ALA A 166 -14.47 5.24 31.75
CA ALA A 166 -15.70 5.04 32.51
C ALA A 166 -15.47 5.56 33.95
N PRO A 167 -16.32 6.47 34.48
CA PRO A 167 -16.27 6.80 35.90
C PRO A 167 -16.79 5.62 36.70
N GLY A 168 -16.10 5.32 37.81
CA GLY A 168 -16.40 4.22 38.70
C GLY A 168 -17.84 4.24 39.21
N LEU A 169 -18.52 3.10 39.07
CA LEU A 169 -19.80 2.84 39.71
C LEU A 169 -19.54 2.37 41.15
N SER A 170 -19.83 3.23 42.11
CA SER A 170 -20.15 2.82 43.48
C SER A 170 -21.62 2.42 43.54
N ASP A 171 -21.84 1.22 44.04
CA ASP A 171 -23.08 0.58 44.44
C ASP A 171 -24.02 1.52 45.21
N THR A 172 -25.30 1.59 44.80
CA THR A 172 -26.47 1.53 45.71
C THR A 172 -27.81 1.52 44.96
N SER A 173 -28.67 0.58 45.38
CA SER A 173 -30.14 0.63 45.45
C SER A 173 -31.04 0.18 44.27
N ARG A 174 -31.69 -0.97 44.55
CA ARG A 174 -33.01 -1.51 44.13
C ARG A 174 -34.06 -0.51 43.61
N HIS A 175 -34.74 -0.87 42.50
CA HIS A 175 -36.21 -1.10 42.33
C HIS A 175 -36.51 -1.28 40.82
N GLN A 176 -36.94 -2.46 40.36
CA GLN A 176 -38.33 -2.90 40.07
C GLN A 176 -39.01 -2.31 38.81
N TYR A 177 -39.74 -3.22 38.14
CA TYR A 177 -40.51 -3.15 36.87
C TYR A 177 -39.65 -3.35 35.60
N GLY A 178 -39.93 -4.26 34.65
CA GLY A 178 -41.11 -5.09 34.42
C GLY A 178 -41.56 -4.98 32.96
N GLY A 179 -41.31 -6.03 32.16
CA GLY A 179 -42.24 -6.47 31.10
C GLY A 179 -42.06 -5.98 29.65
N LEU A 180 -42.26 -6.95 28.74
CA LEU A 180 -42.78 -6.88 27.36
C LEU A 180 -41.75 -6.54 26.26
N ALA A 181 -41.30 -7.48 25.44
CA ALA A 181 -41.99 -8.22 24.37
C ALA A 181 -42.11 -7.46 23.03
N GLY A 182 -41.48 -8.04 21.99
CA GLY A 182 -41.98 -8.07 20.61
C GLY A 182 -41.44 -7.04 19.63
N GLY A 183 -41.01 -7.49 18.44
CA GLY A 183 -40.95 -6.60 17.28
C GLY A 183 -40.04 -6.98 16.11
N PHE A 184 -40.31 -8.10 15.44
CA PHE A 184 -39.86 -8.35 14.06
C PHE A 184 -40.44 -7.30 13.08
N ARG A 185 -39.67 -6.88 12.06
CA ARG A 185 -40.06 -6.54 10.65
C ARG A 185 -38.79 -6.13 9.88
N LYS A 186 -38.24 -6.96 8.98
CA LYS A 186 -38.52 -7.14 7.53
C LYS A 186 -38.35 -5.87 6.65
N GLU A 187 -37.35 -5.93 5.76
CA GLU A 187 -37.25 -5.15 4.51
C GLU A 187 -38.46 -5.40 3.58
N PRO A 188 -38.65 -4.59 2.51
CA PRO A 188 -38.06 -4.99 1.20
C PRO A 188 -37.74 -3.83 0.23
N GLY A 189 -36.99 -4.13 -0.84
CA GLY A 189 -37.34 -3.56 -2.15
C GLY A 189 -36.24 -3.30 -3.18
N VAL A 190 -35.71 -4.38 -3.78
CA VAL A 190 -35.10 -4.37 -5.12
C VAL A 190 -36.08 -3.79 -6.15
N ARG A 191 -35.60 -2.93 -7.06
CA ARG A 191 -36.26 -2.65 -8.34
C ARG A 191 -35.32 -2.96 -9.50
N THR A 192 -35.64 -4.06 -10.19
CA THR A 192 -35.20 -4.36 -11.56
C THR A 192 -36.07 -3.60 -12.56
N GLY A 193 -35.46 -3.03 -13.60
CA GLY A 193 -36.17 -2.52 -14.78
C GLY A 193 -35.39 -2.85 -16.05
N LYS A 194 -35.93 -3.79 -16.84
CA LYS A 194 -35.52 -4.15 -18.21
C LYS A 194 -36.12 -3.17 -19.23
N GLY A 195 -35.46 -3.02 -20.39
CA GLY A 195 -36.15 -3.03 -21.68
C GLY A 195 -35.78 -1.92 -22.68
N HIS A 196 -35.08 -2.29 -23.76
CA HIS A 196 -35.53 -2.19 -25.18
C HIS A 196 -35.12 -0.86 -25.87
N THR A 197 -34.77 -0.71 -27.15
CA THR A 197 -34.45 -1.55 -28.32
C THR A 197 -33.84 -0.60 -29.39
N LEU A 198 -33.01 -1.17 -30.29
CA LEU A 198 -32.50 -0.69 -31.60
C LEU A 198 -33.13 0.56 -32.26
N HIS A 199 -32.28 1.40 -32.90
CA HIS A 199 -32.34 1.72 -34.35
C HIS A 199 -31.30 2.79 -34.76
N ARG A 200 -30.30 2.38 -35.55
CA ARG A 200 -29.91 2.89 -36.90
C ARG A 200 -28.46 2.61 -37.19
#